data_AF-A0A4Q6BY15-F1
#
_entry.id   AF-A0A4Q6BY15-F1
#
_cell.length_a   1.000
_cell.length_b   1.000
_cell.length_c   1.000
_cell.angle_alpha   90.00
_cell.angle_beta   90.00
_cell.angle_gamma   90.00
#
_symmetry.space_group_name_H-M   'P 1'
#
loop_
_entity.id
_entity.type
_entity.pdbx_description
1 polymer ?
#
loop_
_entity_poly.entity_id
_entity_poly.type
_entity_poly.pdbx_seq_one_letter_code
_entity_poly.pdbx_strand_id
1 'polypeptide(L)'
;MAKPDLYREWNVHKMERLLESCANAGVTRFIFSSTCAVYGDPQGKLLTEDTPFRPLTPYGETKRDAEALLQKFTARGISSVALRYFNASGAEPRLRVGELHDPESHLIPNVIRAALAGKSVSIFGDDYPTRDGTCIRDYIHVTDLARAHWLAFEKLQKAQAPFFNAVNLGSGTGYSVREIIASIEKVFGGKIQTVISPRRPGDPAQMVAGTERAREWLGFVPQFGLDRIIGDAWAWDHQRLQPKRAVFLDRDGTLNVDPGYLSDAESLELIPGVLDALQKLKAAGYLFYVISNQSGINRGKITLTQIRRIHGRMDALFAREGVRIEEYALCFHHPDEKCDCRKPNPKMILDLAGTYGLSLKDSAMVGDKVTDVEAGLKAGCGHVALLLSGNEADQQLKNLGERPGIPVFKDLNEWATAQVRFESKA
;
A
#
# COMPACT_ATOMS: atom_id res chain seq x y z
N MET A 1 -8.89 13.44 -22.78
CA MET A 1 -7.70 13.18 -21.94
C MET A 1 -6.77 14.37 -22.02
N ALA A 2 -6.20 14.79 -20.90
CA ALA A 2 -5.17 15.83 -20.90
C ALA A 2 -3.83 15.23 -21.36
N LYS A 3 -3.14 15.88 -22.32
CA LYS A 3 -1.75 15.61 -22.75
C LYS A 3 -1.52 14.37 -23.65
N PRO A 4 -2.12 14.29 -24.85
CA PRO A 4 -1.88 13.20 -25.82
C PRO A 4 -0.40 13.06 -26.22
N ASP A 5 0.34 14.15 -26.29
CA ASP A 5 1.77 14.14 -26.67
C ASP A 5 2.63 13.36 -25.67
N LEU A 6 2.28 13.38 -24.38
CA LEU A 6 2.97 12.58 -23.37
C LEU A 6 2.74 11.09 -23.61
N TYR A 7 1.52 10.67 -23.95
CA TYR A 7 1.28 9.26 -24.27
C TYR A 7 2.16 8.81 -25.44
N ARG A 8 2.30 9.63 -26.49
CA ARG A 8 3.13 9.30 -27.65
C ARG A 8 4.61 9.20 -27.29
N GLU A 9 5.12 10.17 -26.54
CA GLU A 9 6.51 10.16 -26.08
C GLU A 9 6.84 8.92 -25.23
N TRP A 10 6.00 8.61 -24.24
CA TRP A 10 6.28 7.54 -23.30
C TRP A 10 5.97 6.14 -23.84
N ASN A 11 4.93 5.97 -24.65
CA ASN A 11 4.49 4.65 -25.08
C ASN A 11 5.00 4.26 -26.47
N VAL A 12 5.35 5.23 -27.33
CA VAL A 12 5.82 4.96 -28.70
C VAL A 12 7.31 5.24 -28.82
N HIS A 13 7.76 6.48 -28.59
CA HIS A 13 9.17 6.83 -28.80
C HIS A 13 10.11 6.09 -27.85
N LYS A 14 9.78 6.00 -26.56
CA LYS A 14 10.60 5.23 -25.61
C LYS A 14 10.57 3.73 -25.89
N MET A 15 9.43 3.22 -26.39
CA MET A 15 9.33 1.82 -26.81
C MET A 15 10.22 1.54 -28.02
N GLU A 16 10.23 2.41 -29.02
CA GLU A 16 11.12 2.30 -30.18
C GLU A 16 12.59 2.29 -29.74
N ARG A 17 13.00 3.25 -28.90
CA ARG A 17 14.37 3.31 -28.36
C ARG A 17 14.76 2.07 -27.54
N LEU A 18 13.81 1.52 -26.78
CA LEU A 18 14.02 0.27 -26.05
C LEU A 18 14.24 -0.89 -27.02
N LEU A 19 13.40 -1.03 -28.05
CA LEU A 19 13.54 -2.08 -29.06
C LEU A 19 14.85 -1.95 -29.86
N GLU A 20 15.27 -0.73 -30.19
CA GLU A 20 16.58 -0.47 -30.81
C GLU A 20 17.72 -0.94 -29.92
N SER A 21 17.66 -0.60 -28.63
CA SER A 21 18.66 -1.00 -27.64
C SER A 21 18.70 -2.52 -27.46
N CYS A 22 17.52 -3.17 -27.40
CA CYS A 22 17.40 -4.62 -27.36
C CYS A 22 18.04 -5.27 -28.58
N ALA A 23 17.70 -4.82 -29.79
CA ALA A 23 18.26 -5.35 -31.02
C ALA A 23 19.78 -5.20 -31.08
N ASN A 24 20.31 -4.02 -30.70
CA ASN A 24 21.75 -3.77 -30.69
C ASN A 24 22.50 -4.60 -29.64
N ALA A 25 21.85 -4.93 -28.52
CA ALA A 25 22.41 -5.77 -27.47
C ALA A 25 22.21 -7.27 -27.70
N GLY A 26 21.59 -7.69 -28.81
CA GLY A 26 21.28 -9.09 -29.09
C GLY A 26 20.14 -9.68 -28.26
N VAL A 27 19.28 -8.84 -27.67
CA VAL A 27 18.06 -9.27 -26.98
C VAL A 27 16.96 -9.54 -28.02
N THR A 28 16.59 -10.81 -28.17
CA THR A 28 15.71 -11.29 -29.26
C THR A 28 14.30 -11.67 -28.81
N ARG A 29 13.95 -11.51 -27.53
CA ARG A 29 12.66 -11.96 -26.98
C ARG A 29 12.00 -10.82 -26.21
N PHE A 30 10.77 -10.49 -26.59
CA PHE A 30 10.05 -9.34 -26.02
C PHE A 30 8.59 -9.67 -25.72
N ILE A 31 8.12 -9.36 -24.51
CA ILE A 31 6.69 -9.45 -24.15
C ILE A 31 6.19 -8.04 -23.93
N PHE A 32 5.08 -7.69 -24.57
CA PHE A 32 4.49 -6.38 -24.49
C PHE A 32 3.11 -6.43 -23.84
N SER A 33 2.97 -5.70 -22.73
CA SER A 33 1.68 -5.40 -22.11
C SER A 33 0.91 -4.40 -22.96
N SER A 34 0.09 -4.93 -23.87
CA SER A 34 -0.83 -4.18 -24.70
C SER A 34 -2.20 -4.03 -24.01
N THR A 35 -3.22 -3.62 -24.75
CA THR A 35 -4.56 -3.39 -24.24
C THR A 35 -5.59 -3.74 -25.28
N CYS A 36 -6.78 -4.18 -24.86
CA CYS A 36 -7.90 -4.31 -25.79
C CYS A 36 -8.49 -2.96 -26.24
N ALA A 37 -8.05 -1.83 -25.66
CA ALA A 37 -8.45 -0.50 -26.14
C ALA A 37 -7.97 -0.19 -27.58
N VAL A 38 -7.09 -1.02 -28.15
CA VAL A 38 -6.68 -0.96 -29.56
C VAL A 38 -7.84 -1.24 -30.53
N TYR A 39 -8.86 -2.00 -30.09
CA TYR A 39 -9.98 -2.39 -30.96
C TYR A 39 -11.05 -1.30 -31.09
N GLY A 40 -11.25 -0.48 -30.07
CA GLY A 40 -12.33 0.51 -30.04
C GLY A 40 -13.67 -0.05 -29.58
N ASP A 41 -14.76 0.44 -30.17
CA ASP A 41 -16.13 0.02 -29.84
C ASP A 41 -16.44 -1.38 -30.41
N PRO A 42 -16.73 -2.38 -29.56
CA PRO A 42 -17.09 -3.73 -30.01
C PRO A 42 -18.45 -3.86 -30.69
N GLN A 43 -19.32 -2.84 -30.61
CA GLN A 43 -20.69 -2.90 -31.13
C GLN A 43 -21.47 -4.13 -30.63
N GLY A 44 -21.25 -4.51 -29.36
CA GLY A 44 -21.89 -5.65 -28.71
C GLY A 44 -21.29 -7.03 -29.01
N LYS A 45 -20.20 -7.11 -29.79
CA LYS A 45 -19.51 -8.37 -30.10
C LYS A 45 -18.35 -8.65 -29.14
N LEU A 46 -17.90 -9.90 -29.08
CA LEU A 46 -16.62 -10.24 -28.47
C LEU A 46 -15.48 -9.68 -29.33
N LEU A 47 -14.45 -9.14 -28.68
CA LEU A 47 -13.28 -8.59 -29.36
C LEU A 47 -12.24 -9.70 -29.52
N THR A 48 -12.12 -10.23 -30.73
CA THR A 48 -11.07 -11.21 -31.08
C THR A 48 -9.83 -10.50 -31.61
N GLU A 49 -8.71 -11.21 -31.72
CA GLU A 49 -7.47 -10.66 -32.24
C GLU A 49 -7.52 -10.27 -33.72
N ASP A 50 -8.54 -10.72 -34.44
CA ASP A 50 -8.82 -10.37 -35.85
C ASP A 50 -9.74 -9.14 -35.96
N THR A 51 -10.18 -8.60 -34.83
CA THR A 51 -10.98 -7.36 -34.81
C THR A 51 -10.13 -6.18 -35.30
N PRO A 52 -10.61 -5.38 -36.27
CA PRO A 52 -9.87 -4.22 -36.77
C PRO A 52 -9.55 -3.22 -35.66
N PHE A 53 -8.36 -2.63 -35.73
CA PHE A 53 -7.93 -1.61 -34.79
C PHE A 53 -8.61 -0.25 -35.06
N ARG A 54 -9.45 0.19 -34.14
CA ARG A 54 -10.15 1.50 -34.18
C ARG A 54 -10.13 2.17 -32.80
N PRO A 55 -8.95 2.47 -32.23
CA PRO A 55 -8.86 3.02 -30.89
C PRO A 55 -9.62 4.35 -30.77
N LEU A 56 -10.32 4.53 -29.65
CA LEU A 56 -11.12 5.74 -29.36
C LEU A 56 -10.38 6.74 -28.46
N THR A 57 -9.15 6.41 -28.05
CA THR A 57 -8.37 7.21 -27.09
C THR A 57 -6.91 7.30 -27.52
N PRO A 58 -6.22 8.40 -27.17
CA PRO A 58 -4.76 8.52 -27.40
C PRO A 58 -3.97 7.37 -26.77
N TYR A 59 -4.39 6.87 -25.60
CA TYR A 59 -3.79 5.69 -25.00
C TYR A 59 -3.86 4.46 -25.93
N GLY A 60 -5.06 4.13 -26.42
CA GLY A 60 -5.27 3.02 -27.34
C GLY A 60 -4.49 3.18 -28.65
N GLU A 61 -4.44 4.39 -29.21
CA GLU A 61 -3.64 4.72 -30.40
C GLU A 61 -2.15 4.42 -30.18
N THR A 62 -1.59 4.85 -29.05
CA THR A 62 -0.16 4.61 -28.78
C THR A 62 0.17 3.14 -28.57
N LYS A 63 -0.74 2.35 -27.99
CA LYS A 63 -0.57 0.91 -27.85
C LYS A 63 -0.66 0.18 -29.19
N ARG A 64 -1.55 0.62 -30.08
CA ARG A 64 -1.61 0.15 -31.48
C ARG A 64 -0.28 0.41 -32.20
N ASP A 65 0.23 1.64 -32.10
CA ASP A 65 1.47 2.03 -32.77
C ASP A 65 2.68 1.25 -32.22
N ALA A 66 2.71 0.98 -30.90
CA ALA A 66 3.71 0.11 -30.29
C ALA A 66 3.66 -1.35 -30.80
N GLU A 67 2.47 -1.89 -31.06
CA GLU A 67 2.35 -3.22 -31.69
C GLU A 67 2.88 -3.23 -33.13
N ALA A 68 2.65 -2.17 -33.90
CA ALA A 68 3.22 -2.03 -35.24
C ALA A 68 4.76 -1.97 -35.22
N LEU A 69 5.34 -1.30 -34.22
CA LEU A 69 6.79 -1.30 -34.00
C LEU A 69 7.29 -2.73 -33.73
N LEU A 70 6.65 -3.49 -32.84
CA LEU A 70 7.04 -4.87 -32.57
C LEU A 70 7.05 -5.75 -33.83
N GLN A 71 6.02 -5.62 -34.67
CA GLN A 71 5.96 -6.31 -35.97
C GLN A 71 7.17 -5.95 -36.83
N LYS A 72 7.49 -4.65 -36.98
CA LYS A 72 8.64 -4.17 -37.76
C LYS A 72 9.96 -4.72 -37.23
N PHE A 73 10.13 -4.81 -35.91
CA PHE A 73 11.36 -5.29 -35.29
C PHE A 73 11.57 -6.82 -35.40
N THR A 74 10.58 -7.57 -35.88
CA THR A 74 10.77 -8.97 -36.31
C THR A 74 11.89 -9.09 -37.34
N ALA A 75 11.97 -8.14 -38.29
CA ALA A 75 13.04 -8.09 -39.30
C ALA A 75 14.44 -7.86 -38.70
N ARG A 76 14.52 -7.40 -37.44
CA ARG A 76 15.76 -7.22 -36.69
C ARG A 76 16.03 -8.36 -35.71
N GLY A 77 15.33 -9.50 -35.85
CA GLY A 77 15.56 -10.69 -35.04
C GLY A 77 14.78 -10.75 -33.72
N ILE A 78 13.88 -9.79 -33.45
CA ILE A 78 13.08 -9.79 -32.21
C ILE A 78 11.81 -10.62 -32.41
N SER A 79 11.68 -11.70 -31.65
CA SER A 79 10.41 -12.39 -31.42
C SER A 79 9.63 -11.68 -30.34
N SER A 80 8.34 -11.45 -30.57
CA SER A 80 7.49 -10.73 -29.63
C SER A 80 6.08 -11.27 -29.48
N VAL A 81 5.53 -11.10 -28.27
CA VAL A 81 4.13 -11.40 -27.94
C VAL A 81 3.48 -10.17 -27.32
N ALA A 82 2.42 -9.67 -27.95
CA ALA A 82 1.56 -8.63 -27.38
C ALA A 82 0.41 -9.28 -26.60
N LEU A 83 0.33 -9.02 -25.30
CA LEU A 83 -0.75 -9.48 -24.44
C LEU A 83 -1.76 -8.35 -24.26
N ARG A 84 -2.96 -8.50 -24.83
CA ARG A 84 -4.01 -7.48 -24.87
C ARG A 84 -5.07 -7.78 -23.80
N TYR A 85 -5.20 -6.93 -22.79
CA TYR A 85 -6.21 -7.09 -21.73
C TYR A 85 -6.95 -5.79 -21.41
N PHE A 86 -8.07 -5.92 -20.69
CA PHE A 86 -8.89 -4.80 -20.21
C PHE A 86 -8.46 -4.37 -18.81
N ASN A 87 -9.10 -4.92 -17.77
CA ASN A 87 -8.88 -4.50 -16.39
C ASN A 87 -8.10 -5.58 -15.63
N ALA A 88 -6.86 -5.27 -15.27
CA ALA A 88 -6.12 -6.04 -14.28
C ALA A 88 -6.73 -5.77 -12.90
N SER A 89 -6.93 -6.81 -12.09
CA SER A 89 -7.61 -6.67 -10.79
C SER A 89 -7.18 -7.75 -9.80
N GLY A 90 -7.59 -7.62 -8.54
CA GLY A 90 -7.15 -8.51 -7.46
C GLY A 90 -5.83 -8.06 -6.85
N ALA A 91 -5.25 -8.93 -6.03
CA ALA A 91 -3.92 -8.74 -5.45
C ALA A 91 -3.18 -10.07 -5.45
N GLU A 92 -1.90 -10.06 -5.08
CA GLU A 92 -1.19 -11.32 -4.86
C GLU A 92 -1.77 -12.02 -3.62
N PRO A 93 -2.12 -13.33 -3.68
CA PRO A 93 -2.80 -14.04 -2.58
C PRO A 93 -2.13 -14.00 -1.20
N ARG A 94 -0.82 -13.77 -1.12
CA ARG A 94 -0.08 -13.64 0.14
C ARG A 94 0.07 -12.18 0.59
N LEU A 95 -0.61 -11.26 -0.10
CA LEU A 95 -0.64 -9.81 0.16
C LEU A 95 0.75 -9.16 0.20
N ARG A 96 1.70 -9.68 -0.60
CA ARG A 96 3.04 -9.08 -0.70
C ARG A 96 3.04 -7.86 -1.62
N VAL A 97 2.19 -7.88 -2.62
CA VAL A 97 2.00 -6.81 -3.60
C VAL A 97 0.54 -6.75 -4.00
N GLY A 98 0.05 -5.54 -4.25
CA GLY A 98 -1.28 -5.26 -4.76
C GLY A 98 -1.32 -3.89 -5.41
N GLU A 99 -2.51 -3.49 -5.87
CA GLU A 99 -2.69 -2.24 -6.58
C GLU A 99 -2.51 -1.02 -5.65
N LEU A 100 -1.73 -0.04 -6.11
CA LEU A 100 -1.52 1.23 -5.42
C LEU A 100 -1.31 2.35 -6.45
N HIS A 101 -2.39 3.06 -6.79
CA HIS A 101 -2.37 4.22 -7.66
C HIS A 101 -2.80 5.50 -6.92
N ASP A 102 -2.21 6.63 -7.33
CA ASP A 102 -2.59 7.97 -6.88
C ASP A 102 -2.56 8.96 -8.07
N PRO A 103 -3.73 9.46 -8.54
CA PRO A 103 -5.07 9.09 -8.10
C PRO A 103 -5.48 7.70 -8.59
N GLU A 104 -6.36 7.03 -7.84
CA GLU A 104 -6.97 5.76 -8.23
C GLU A 104 -8.13 5.98 -9.20
N SER A 105 -8.12 5.27 -10.33
CA SER A 105 -9.10 5.44 -11.41
C SER A 105 -9.91 4.18 -11.72
N HIS A 106 -9.49 3.02 -11.22
CA HIS A 106 -10.15 1.75 -11.49
C HIS A 106 -11.38 1.54 -10.60
N LEU A 107 -12.35 0.77 -11.10
CA LEU A 107 -13.64 0.59 -10.42
C LEU A 107 -13.50 -0.17 -9.10
N ILE A 108 -12.88 -1.36 -9.10
CA ILE A 108 -12.83 -2.24 -7.93
C ILE A 108 -12.19 -1.56 -6.71
N PRO A 109 -10.98 -0.97 -6.79
CA PRO A 109 -10.38 -0.27 -5.65
C PRO A 109 -11.21 0.92 -5.18
N ASN A 110 -11.81 1.69 -6.10
CA ASN A 110 -12.64 2.84 -5.73
C ASN A 110 -13.92 2.43 -4.99
N VAL A 111 -14.56 1.33 -5.38
CA VAL A 111 -15.74 0.80 -4.67
C VAL A 111 -15.35 0.27 -3.29
N ILE A 112 -14.25 -0.48 -3.18
CA ILE A 112 -13.73 -0.98 -1.90
C ILE A 112 -13.43 0.19 -0.95
N ARG A 113 -12.70 1.20 -1.41
CA ARG A 113 -12.36 2.40 -0.62
C ARG A 113 -13.59 3.19 -0.20
N ALA A 114 -14.58 3.33 -1.08
CA ALA A 114 -15.84 3.98 -0.74
C ALA A 114 -16.60 3.20 0.34
N ALA A 115 -16.69 1.87 0.22
CA ALA A 115 -17.31 1.01 1.23
C ALA A 115 -16.63 1.14 2.61
N LEU A 116 -15.29 1.05 2.64
CA LEU A 116 -14.51 1.23 3.87
C LEU A 116 -14.66 2.62 4.49
N ALA A 117 -14.85 3.66 3.66
CA ALA A 117 -15.03 5.03 4.10
C ALA A 117 -16.49 5.41 4.40
N GLY A 118 -17.45 4.49 4.24
CA GLY A 118 -18.88 4.80 4.37
C GLY A 118 -19.39 5.83 3.35
N LYS A 119 -18.75 5.92 2.18
CA LYS A 119 -19.11 6.85 1.09
C LYS A 119 -19.94 6.15 0.02
N SER A 120 -20.73 6.94 -0.70
CA SER A 120 -21.50 6.43 -1.83
C SER A 120 -20.65 6.21 -3.09
N VAL A 121 -21.10 5.29 -3.93
CA VAL A 121 -20.49 4.94 -5.22
C VAL A 121 -21.41 5.35 -6.36
N SER A 122 -20.89 6.07 -7.35
CA SER A 122 -21.64 6.39 -8.57
C SER A 122 -21.64 5.23 -9.56
N ILE A 123 -22.84 4.82 -10.02
CA ILE A 123 -23.02 3.92 -11.17
C ILE A 123 -23.39 4.80 -12.37
N PHE A 124 -22.55 4.80 -13.41
CA PHE A 124 -22.76 5.63 -14.59
C PHE A 124 -23.60 4.89 -15.63
N GLY A 125 -24.91 5.13 -15.62
CA GLY A 125 -25.91 4.48 -16.47
C GLY A 125 -26.43 3.15 -15.92
N ASP A 126 -27.74 2.96 -16.05
CA ASP A 126 -28.49 1.77 -15.60
C ASP A 126 -29.51 1.28 -16.64
N ASP A 127 -29.41 1.76 -17.87
CA ASP A 127 -30.31 1.52 -18.98
C ASP A 127 -29.59 0.93 -20.21
N TYR A 128 -28.35 0.43 -20.05
CA TYR A 128 -27.61 -0.25 -21.11
C TYR A 128 -28.30 -1.54 -21.56
N PRO A 129 -28.20 -1.94 -22.84
CA PRO A 129 -28.74 -3.21 -23.34
C PRO A 129 -27.88 -4.40 -22.87
N THR A 130 -27.88 -4.63 -21.57
CA THR A 130 -27.07 -5.62 -20.85
C THR A 130 -27.97 -6.33 -19.83
N ARG A 131 -27.47 -7.42 -19.23
CA ARG A 131 -28.27 -8.27 -18.33
C ARG A 131 -28.84 -7.56 -17.10
N ASP A 132 -28.29 -6.45 -16.66
CA ASP A 132 -28.75 -5.71 -15.48
C ASP A 132 -28.78 -4.18 -15.64
N GLY A 133 -28.71 -3.72 -16.90
CA GLY A 133 -28.73 -2.30 -17.24
C GLY A 133 -27.39 -1.57 -17.07
N THR A 134 -26.37 -2.19 -16.47
CA THR A 134 -25.05 -1.54 -16.26
C THR A 134 -23.98 -2.06 -17.21
N CYS A 135 -22.96 -1.25 -17.48
CA CYS A 135 -21.94 -1.62 -18.46
C CYS A 135 -21.14 -2.86 -18.01
N ILE A 136 -20.82 -3.73 -18.97
CA ILE A 136 -20.06 -4.97 -18.75
C ILE A 136 -18.62 -4.76 -19.19
N ARG A 137 -17.66 -5.11 -18.33
CA ARG A 137 -16.23 -5.01 -18.62
C ARG A 137 -15.54 -6.33 -18.29
N ASP A 138 -14.44 -6.59 -18.98
CA ASP A 138 -13.61 -7.74 -18.68
C ASP A 138 -12.63 -7.45 -17.54
N TYR A 139 -12.61 -8.31 -16.53
CA TYR A 139 -11.70 -8.26 -15.39
C TYR A 139 -10.94 -9.57 -15.29
N ILE A 140 -9.63 -9.47 -15.08
CA ILE A 140 -8.76 -10.63 -14.98
C ILE A 140 -7.85 -10.47 -13.78
N HIS A 141 -7.69 -11.56 -13.03
CA HIS A 141 -6.86 -11.57 -11.83
C HIS A 141 -5.39 -11.30 -12.18
N VAL A 142 -4.72 -10.44 -11.41
CA VAL A 142 -3.32 -10.05 -11.66
C VAL A 142 -2.36 -11.23 -11.61
N THR A 143 -2.65 -12.23 -10.77
CA THR A 143 -1.86 -13.49 -10.74
C THR A 143 -2.07 -14.34 -12.00
N ASP A 144 -3.29 -14.35 -12.56
CA ASP A 144 -3.53 -15.01 -13.85
C ASP A 144 -2.85 -14.27 -15.00
N LEU A 145 -2.87 -12.93 -14.98
CA LEU A 145 -2.11 -12.12 -15.93
C LEU A 145 -0.61 -12.41 -15.85
N ALA A 146 -0.03 -12.49 -14.65
CA ALA A 146 1.38 -12.84 -14.48
C ALA A 146 1.68 -14.24 -15.04
N ARG A 147 0.79 -15.21 -14.83
CA ARG A 147 0.91 -16.55 -15.41
C ARG A 147 0.84 -16.52 -16.94
N ALA A 148 -0.03 -15.70 -17.53
CA ALA A 148 -0.08 -15.54 -18.99
C ALA A 148 1.24 -14.97 -19.55
N HIS A 149 1.88 -14.02 -18.85
CA HIS A 149 3.20 -13.52 -19.23
C HIS A 149 4.27 -14.61 -19.15
N TRP A 150 4.23 -15.46 -18.12
CA TRP A 150 5.12 -16.61 -18.01
C TRP A 150 4.94 -17.60 -19.18
N LEU A 151 3.70 -17.95 -19.52
CA LEU A 151 3.42 -18.83 -20.65
C LEU A 151 3.88 -18.21 -21.98
N ALA A 152 3.75 -16.89 -22.14
CA ALA A 152 4.21 -16.19 -23.34
C ALA A 152 5.74 -16.22 -23.44
N PHE A 153 6.43 -16.10 -22.30
CA PHE A 153 7.87 -16.28 -22.22
C PHE A 153 8.29 -17.68 -22.65
N GLU A 154 7.61 -18.74 -22.19
CA GLU A 154 7.90 -20.12 -22.63
C GLU A 154 7.71 -20.31 -24.14
N LYS A 155 6.71 -19.65 -24.75
CA LYS A 155 6.51 -19.66 -26.21
C LYS A 155 7.67 -18.97 -26.93
N LEU A 156 8.11 -17.82 -26.43
CA LEU A 156 9.27 -17.09 -26.98
C LEU A 156 10.59 -17.86 -26.82
N GLN A 157 10.76 -18.63 -25.75
CA GLN A 157 11.96 -19.47 -25.56
C GLN A 157 12.08 -20.55 -26.63
N LYS A 158 10.94 -21.11 -27.05
CA LYS A 158 10.86 -22.17 -28.07
C LYS A 158 10.84 -21.64 -29.51
N ALA A 159 10.94 -20.33 -29.71
CA ALA A 159 10.92 -19.70 -31.03
C ALA A 159 12.12 -20.16 -31.88
N GLN A 160 11.85 -20.72 -33.06
CA GLN A 160 12.88 -21.14 -34.02
C GLN A 160 13.24 -20.03 -35.02
N ALA A 161 12.36 -19.05 -35.18
CA ALA A 161 12.55 -17.88 -36.03
C ALA A 161 11.89 -16.65 -35.37
N PRO A 162 12.32 -15.43 -35.73
CA PRO A 162 11.65 -14.20 -35.34
C PRO A 162 10.17 -14.21 -35.73
N PHE A 163 9.28 -13.88 -34.80
CA PHE A 163 7.85 -13.74 -35.08
C PHE A 163 7.19 -12.64 -34.24
N PHE A 164 6.04 -12.16 -34.68
CA PHE A 164 5.12 -11.39 -33.85
C PHE A 164 3.82 -12.18 -33.67
N ASN A 165 3.31 -12.24 -32.45
CA ASN A 165 1.95 -12.71 -32.19
C ASN A 165 1.27 -11.81 -31.17
N ALA A 166 -0.06 -11.81 -31.19
CA ALA A 166 -0.87 -11.12 -30.19
C ALA A 166 -1.95 -12.06 -29.64
N VAL A 167 -2.23 -11.90 -28.35
CA VAL A 167 -3.16 -12.74 -27.59
C VAL A 167 -3.98 -11.88 -26.65
N ASN A 168 -5.29 -12.00 -26.72
CA ASN A 168 -6.23 -11.40 -25.80
C ASN A 168 -6.28 -12.18 -24.49
N LEU A 169 -6.25 -11.48 -23.37
CA LEU A 169 -6.39 -12.04 -22.03
C LEU A 169 -7.61 -11.43 -21.35
N GLY A 170 -8.51 -12.28 -20.89
CA GLY A 170 -9.74 -11.89 -20.21
C GLY A 170 -10.48 -13.10 -19.65
N SER A 171 -11.61 -12.85 -19.01
CA SER A 171 -12.55 -13.87 -18.53
C SER A 171 -13.35 -14.51 -19.66
N GLY A 172 -13.57 -13.80 -20.77
CA GLY A 172 -14.39 -14.24 -21.90
C GLY A 172 -15.89 -14.00 -21.73
N THR A 173 -16.35 -13.58 -20.54
CA THR A 173 -17.77 -13.28 -20.25
C THR A 173 -17.98 -11.86 -19.73
N GLY A 174 -17.02 -11.33 -18.98
CA GLY A 174 -17.07 -10.02 -18.34
C GLY A 174 -18.06 -9.94 -17.17
N TYR A 175 -17.92 -8.87 -16.40
CA TYR A 175 -18.74 -8.57 -15.24
C TYR A 175 -19.32 -7.15 -15.36
N SER A 176 -20.59 -7.03 -15.02
CA SER A 176 -21.30 -5.75 -14.89
C SER A 176 -20.85 -4.98 -13.66
N VAL A 177 -21.17 -3.69 -13.62
CA VAL A 177 -20.92 -2.85 -12.44
C VAL A 177 -21.70 -3.38 -11.21
N ARG A 178 -22.94 -3.84 -11.40
CA ARG A 178 -23.75 -4.37 -10.29
C ARG A 178 -23.23 -5.71 -9.77
N GLU A 179 -22.76 -6.61 -10.62
CA GLU A 179 -22.14 -7.88 -10.17
C GLU A 179 -20.89 -7.62 -9.33
N ILE A 180 -20.07 -6.64 -9.72
CA ILE A 180 -18.87 -6.25 -8.96
C ILE A 180 -19.26 -5.70 -7.59
N ILE A 181 -20.20 -4.76 -7.53
CA ILE A 181 -20.68 -4.20 -6.27
C ILE A 181 -21.26 -5.31 -5.39
N ALA A 182 -22.10 -6.19 -5.94
CA ALA A 182 -22.68 -7.30 -5.21
C ALA A 182 -21.61 -8.26 -4.65
N SER A 183 -20.54 -8.55 -5.40
CA SER A 183 -19.43 -9.37 -4.92
C SER A 183 -18.64 -8.66 -3.80
N ILE A 184 -18.46 -7.33 -3.88
CA ILE A 184 -17.84 -6.54 -2.80
C ILE A 184 -18.73 -6.51 -1.55
N GLU A 185 -20.05 -6.38 -1.69
CA GLU A 185 -20.99 -6.44 -0.57
C GLU A 185 -20.87 -7.77 0.22
N LYS A 186 -20.60 -8.90 -0.46
CA LYS A 186 -20.38 -10.19 0.21
C LYS A 186 -19.18 -10.16 1.16
N VAL A 187 -18.05 -9.59 0.72
CA VAL A 187 -16.81 -9.54 1.53
C VAL A 187 -16.83 -8.39 2.54
N PHE A 188 -17.55 -7.31 2.24
CA PHE A 188 -17.78 -6.19 3.16
C PHE A 188 -18.74 -6.57 4.30
N GLY A 189 -19.67 -7.50 4.07
CA GLY A 189 -20.67 -7.91 5.06
C GLY A 189 -21.83 -6.93 5.21
N GLY A 190 -22.08 -6.07 4.22
CA GLY A 190 -23.10 -5.02 4.28
C GLY A 190 -23.46 -4.45 2.92
N LYS A 191 -24.43 -3.53 2.89
CA LYS A 191 -24.85 -2.84 1.67
C LYS A 191 -23.99 -1.61 1.38
N ILE A 192 -23.62 -1.44 0.11
CA ILE A 192 -22.88 -0.26 -0.35
C ILE A 192 -23.89 0.77 -0.88
N GLN A 193 -23.78 2.01 -0.43
CA GLN A 193 -24.64 3.07 -0.93
C GLN A 193 -24.28 3.39 -2.39
N THR A 194 -25.23 3.26 -3.31
CA THR A 194 -25.01 3.55 -4.73
C THR A 194 -25.89 4.71 -5.21
N VAL A 195 -25.35 5.54 -6.11
CA VAL A 195 -26.08 6.65 -6.76
C VAL A 195 -26.01 6.46 -8.28
N ILE A 196 -27.16 6.42 -8.95
CA ILE A 196 -27.20 6.38 -10.41
C ILE A 196 -26.83 7.76 -10.97
N SER A 197 -25.90 7.79 -11.90
CA SER A 197 -25.41 8.98 -12.59
C SER A 197 -25.59 8.81 -14.10
N PRO A 198 -25.65 9.92 -14.89
CA PRO A 198 -25.73 9.82 -16.35
C PRO A 198 -24.60 8.96 -16.93
N ARG A 199 -24.86 8.32 -18.07
CA ARG A 199 -23.84 7.57 -18.80
C ARG A 199 -22.64 8.45 -19.12
N ARG A 200 -21.45 7.84 -19.12
CA ARG A 200 -20.25 8.48 -19.65
C ARG A 200 -20.38 8.57 -21.18
N PRO A 201 -20.19 9.75 -21.80
CA PRO A 201 -20.28 9.89 -23.25
C PRO A 201 -19.33 8.92 -23.97
N GLY A 202 -19.88 8.13 -24.90
CA GLY A 202 -19.10 7.15 -25.67
C GLY A 202 -18.71 5.88 -24.92
N ASP A 203 -19.20 5.65 -23.70
CA ASP A 203 -18.90 4.45 -22.94
C ASP A 203 -19.73 3.25 -23.43
N PRO A 204 -19.10 2.20 -23.99
CA PRO A 204 -19.81 1.10 -24.63
C PRO A 204 -20.54 0.20 -23.63
N ALA A 205 -21.64 -0.43 -24.07
CA ALA A 205 -22.44 -1.31 -23.22
C ALA A 205 -21.65 -2.51 -22.69
N GLN A 206 -20.84 -3.13 -23.54
CA GLN A 206 -20.05 -4.31 -23.22
C GLN A 206 -18.67 -4.20 -23.84
N MET A 207 -17.61 -4.55 -23.10
CA MET A 207 -16.25 -4.75 -23.61
C MET A 207 -15.68 -6.02 -23.01
N VAL A 208 -15.61 -7.09 -23.82
CA VAL A 208 -15.19 -8.43 -23.40
C VAL A 208 -14.26 -9.02 -24.44
N ALA A 209 -13.17 -9.61 -23.98
CA ALA A 209 -12.16 -10.21 -24.83
C ALA A 209 -12.60 -11.60 -25.31
N GLY A 210 -12.47 -11.88 -26.60
CA GLY A 210 -12.44 -13.25 -27.11
C GLY A 210 -11.17 -13.93 -26.63
N THR A 211 -11.27 -15.15 -26.10
CA THR A 211 -10.17 -15.83 -25.39
C THR A 211 -9.70 -17.11 -26.09
N GLU A 212 -10.21 -17.43 -27.28
CA GLU A 212 -9.91 -18.67 -28.01
C GLU A 212 -8.42 -18.84 -28.28
N ARG A 213 -7.76 -17.82 -28.84
CA ARG A 213 -6.32 -17.85 -29.13
C ARG A 213 -5.46 -18.00 -27.86
N ALA A 214 -5.90 -17.46 -26.72
CA ALA A 214 -5.24 -17.68 -25.44
C ALA A 214 -5.31 -19.15 -25.02
N ARG A 215 -6.44 -19.81 -25.22
CA ARG A 215 -6.57 -21.24 -24.92
C ARG A 215 -5.73 -22.09 -25.86
N GLU A 216 -5.86 -21.86 -27.16
CA GLU A 216 -5.27 -22.72 -28.20
C GLU A 216 -3.77 -22.52 -28.35
N TRP A 217 -3.34 -21.26 -28.50
CA TRP A 217 -1.94 -20.96 -28.76
C TRP A 217 -1.12 -20.84 -27.49
N LEU A 218 -1.64 -20.15 -26.47
CA LEU A 218 -0.91 -19.92 -25.21
C LEU A 218 -1.08 -21.07 -24.21
N GLY A 219 -2.14 -21.87 -24.31
CA GLY A 219 -2.49 -22.87 -23.29
C GLY A 219 -3.04 -22.22 -22.01
N PHE A 220 -3.62 -21.02 -22.14
CA PHE A 220 -4.04 -20.19 -21.02
C PHE A 220 -5.56 -20.16 -20.87
N VAL A 221 -6.03 -20.51 -19.67
CA VAL A 221 -7.41 -20.33 -19.18
C VAL A 221 -7.30 -19.69 -17.80
N PRO A 222 -7.95 -18.55 -17.50
CA PRO A 222 -7.89 -17.94 -16.18
C PRO A 222 -8.42 -18.89 -15.09
N GLN A 223 -7.75 -18.92 -13.93
CA GLN A 223 -8.09 -19.78 -12.80
C GLN A 223 -8.99 -19.07 -11.78
N PHE A 224 -8.98 -17.73 -11.76
CA PHE A 224 -9.66 -16.94 -10.75
C PHE A 224 -10.83 -16.15 -11.34
N GLY A 225 -12.04 -16.43 -10.83
CA GLY A 225 -13.26 -15.67 -11.16
C GLY A 225 -13.49 -14.46 -10.24
N LEU A 226 -14.61 -13.77 -10.45
CA LEU A 226 -14.96 -12.52 -9.77
C LEU A 226 -14.81 -12.56 -8.25
N ASP A 227 -15.40 -13.54 -7.57
CA ASP A 227 -15.36 -13.58 -6.10
C ASP A 227 -13.93 -13.69 -5.56
N ARG A 228 -13.01 -14.35 -6.30
CA ARG A 228 -11.59 -14.39 -5.93
C ARG A 228 -10.87 -13.07 -6.21
N ILE A 229 -11.14 -12.46 -7.36
CA ILE A 229 -10.64 -11.12 -7.72
C ILE A 229 -11.01 -10.10 -6.64
N ILE A 230 -12.28 -10.09 -6.24
CA ILE A 230 -12.77 -9.19 -5.20
C ILE A 230 -12.20 -9.54 -3.83
N GLY A 231 -12.16 -10.82 -3.46
CA GLY A 231 -11.59 -11.25 -2.18
C GLY A 231 -10.14 -10.82 -1.98
N ASP A 232 -9.29 -11.03 -2.99
CA ASP A 232 -7.86 -10.68 -2.89
C ASP A 232 -7.66 -9.15 -2.95
N ALA A 233 -8.42 -8.42 -3.79
CA ALA A 233 -8.38 -6.95 -3.80
C ALA A 233 -8.85 -6.35 -2.47
N TRP A 234 -9.94 -6.88 -1.90
CA TRP A 234 -10.46 -6.48 -0.60
C TRP A 234 -9.45 -6.73 0.49
N ALA A 235 -8.86 -7.93 0.57
CA ALA A 235 -7.88 -8.27 1.59
C ALA A 235 -6.67 -7.32 1.57
N TRP A 236 -6.19 -6.96 0.37
CA TRP A 236 -5.11 -5.99 0.20
C TRP A 236 -5.49 -4.59 0.69
N ASP A 237 -6.59 -4.02 0.18
CA ASP A 237 -6.99 -2.66 0.56
C ASP A 237 -7.44 -2.58 2.01
N HIS A 238 -8.13 -3.60 2.53
CA HIS A 238 -8.46 -3.72 3.94
C HIS A 238 -7.19 -3.72 4.79
N GLN A 239 -6.23 -4.63 4.55
CA GLN A 239 -4.98 -4.66 5.32
C GLN A 239 -4.22 -3.32 5.27
N ARG A 240 -4.18 -2.68 4.10
CA ARG A 240 -3.43 -1.44 3.88
C ARG A 240 -4.11 -0.21 4.51
N LEU A 241 -5.44 -0.18 4.49
CA LEU A 241 -6.25 0.95 4.96
C LEU A 241 -6.72 0.79 6.40
N GLN A 242 -6.54 -0.39 7.01
CA GLN A 242 -6.75 -0.56 8.44
C GLN A 242 -5.85 0.43 9.20
N PRO A 243 -6.41 1.26 10.08
CA PRO A 243 -5.63 2.19 10.89
C PRO A 243 -4.57 1.43 11.68
N LYS A 244 -3.31 1.78 11.46
CA LYS A 244 -2.22 1.18 12.22
C LYS A 244 -2.15 1.83 13.59
N ARG A 245 -2.14 1.02 14.63
CA ARG A 245 -1.93 1.51 15.99
C ARG A 245 -0.46 1.47 16.37
N ALA A 246 -0.05 2.44 17.16
CA ALA A 246 1.32 2.60 17.57
C ALA A 246 1.46 2.86 19.08
N VAL A 247 2.60 2.50 19.63
CA VAL A 247 3.08 3.03 20.91
C VAL A 247 4.26 3.94 20.61
N PHE A 248 4.08 5.22 20.92
CA PHE A 248 5.15 6.20 20.96
C PHE A 248 5.79 6.12 22.35
N LEU A 249 7.09 5.84 22.37
CA LEU A 249 7.85 5.56 23.58
C LEU A 249 8.88 6.65 23.80
N ASP A 250 8.98 7.21 25.01
CA ASP A 250 10.25 7.83 25.39
C ASP A 250 11.36 6.76 25.48
N ARG A 251 12.61 7.21 25.40
CA ARG A 251 13.78 6.34 25.44
C ARG A 251 14.33 6.20 26.87
N ASP A 252 14.72 7.32 27.48
CA ASP A 252 15.54 7.36 28.69
C ASP A 252 14.61 7.47 29.90
N GLY A 253 14.58 6.46 30.76
CA GLY A 253 13.62 6.33 31.87
C GLY A 253 12.39 5.49 31.51
N THR A 254 12.22 5.14 30.23
CA THR A 254 11.10 4.34 29.71
C THR A 254 11.54 3.01 29.10
N LEU A 255 12.52 3.01 28.20
CA LEU A 255 13.09 1.80 27.58
C LEU A 255 14.43 1.40 28.21
N ASN A 256 15.30 2.38 28.43
CA ASN A 256 16.57 2.19 29.13
C ASN A 256 16.66 3.06 30.38
N VAL A 257 17.54 2.68 31.29
CA VAL A 257 17.89 3.52 32.45
C VAL A 257 18.42 4.86 31.94
N ASP A 258 18.04 5.98 32.56
CA ASP A 258 18.50 7.32 32.18
C ASP A 258 19.82 7.67 32.89
N PRO A 259 20.99 7.69 32.23
CA PRO A 259 22.24 8.17 32.83
C PRO A 259 22.45 9.68 32.62
N GLY A 260 21.44 10.42 32.15
CA GLY A 260 21.48 11.84 31.79
C GLY A 260 22.00 12.10 30.38
N TYR A 261 23.21 11.63 30.05
CA TYR A 261 23.79 11.74 28.71
C TYR A 261 24.45 10.43 28.27
N LEU A 262 23.62 9.45 27.87
CA LEU A 262 24.12 8.18 27.34
C LEU A 262 24.90 8.45 26.03
N SER A 263 26.22 8.28 26.08
CA SER A 263 27.14 8.56 24.96
C SER A 263 27.89 7.32 24.47
N ASP A 264 27.83 6.23 25.23
CA ASP A 264 28.41 4.94 24.92
C ASP A 264 27.30 3.90 24.77
N ALA A 265 27.29 3.19 23.65
CA ALA A 265 26.32 2.13 23.42
C ALA A 265 26.54 0.97 24.41
N GLU A 266 27.79 0.68 24.80
CA GLU A 266 28.06 -0.45 25.69
C GLU A 266 27.49 -0.28 27.11
N SER A 267 27.25 0.97 27.49
CA SER A 267 26.63 1.37 28.74
C SER A 267 25.10 1.39 28.70
N LEU A 268 24.47 1.02 27.58
CA LEU A 268 23.01 0.91 27.47
C LEU A 268 22.50 -0.27 28.30
N GLU A 269 21.71 0.02 29.33
CA GLU A 269 21.00 -0.93 30.19
C GLU A 269 19.48 -0.77 30.02
N LEU A 270 18.79 -1.83 29.63
CA LEU A 270 17.33 -1.83 29.50
C LEU A 270 16.68 -1.87 30.89
N ILE A 271 15.56 -1.15 31.03
CA ILE A 271 14.74 -1.27 32.24
C ILE A 271 14.16 -2.70 32.30
N PRO A 272 14.17 -3.35 33.48
CA PRO A 272 13.60 -4.70 33.63
C PRO A 272 12.16 -4.80 33.12
N GLY A 273 11.88 -5.85 32.33
CA GLY A 273 10.54 -6.11 31.79
C GLY A 273 10.21 -5.39 30.47
N VAL A 274 11.07 -4.51 29.94
CA VAL A 274 10.82 -3.82 28.67
C VAL A 274 10.62 -4.79 27.50
N LEU A 275 11.47 -5.82 27.39
CA LEU A 275 11.33 -6.82 26.32
C LEU A 275 9.98 -7.55 26.42
N ASP A 276 9.59 -7.99 27.61
CA ASP A 276 8.31 -8.64 27.87
C ASP A 276 7.11 -7.72 27.55
N ALA A 277 7.26 -6.42 27.80
CA ALA A 277 6.24 -5.42 27.50
C ALA A 277 6.06 -5.25 25.98
N LEU A 278 7.17 -5.08 25.25
CA LEU A 278 7.16 -4.92 23.79
C LEU A 278 6.64 -6.18 23.09
N GLN A 279 6.94 -7.38 23.59
CA GLN A 279 6.36 -8.61 23.06
C GLN A 279 4.83 -8.67 23.22
N LYS A 280 4.31 -8.29 24.40
CA LYS A 280 2.85 -8.24 24.64
C LYS A 280 2.16 -7.26 23.69
N LEU A 281 2.71 -6.05 23.55
CA LEU A 281 2.16 -5.01 22.68
C LEU A 281 2.26 -5.40 21.20
N LYS A 282 3.36 -6.05 20.79
CA LYS A 282 3.52 -6.59 19.43
C LYS A 282 2.48 -7.67 19.14
N ALA A 283 2.22 -8.57 20.09
CA ALA A 283 1.18 -9.58 19.95
C ALA A 283 -0.22 -8.96 19.83
N ALA A 284 -0.42 -7.78 20.45
CA ALA A 284 -1.60 -6.96 20.22
C ALA A 284 -1.56 -6.18 18.88
N GLY A 285 -0.47 -6.20 18.10
CA GLY A 285 -0.40 -5.53 16.80
C GLY A 285 -0.06 -4.05 16.86
N TYR A 286 0.56 -3.60 17.95
CA TYR A 286 1.17 -2.27 18.02
C TYR A 286 2.48 -2.21 17.22
N LEU A 287 2.66 -1.09 16.50
CA LEU A 287 3.95 -0.65 15.98
C LEU A 287 4.68 0.21 17.02
N PHE A 288 6.01 0.23 16.97
CA PHE A 288 6.82 0.97 17.96
C PHE A 288 7.59 2.10 17.32
N TYR A 289 7.48 3.27 17.93
CA TYR A 289 8.24 4.46 17.55
C TYR A 289 8.85 5.08 18.79
N VAL A 290 10.13 5.44 18.71
CA VAL A 290 10.81 6.09 19.82
C VAL A 290 10.85 7.59 19.56
N ILE A 291 10.36 8.38 20.50
CA ILE A 291 10.38 9.84 20.43
C ILE A 291 11.19 10.40 21.60
N SER A 292 12.26 11.16 21.34
CA SER A 292 13.19 11.56 22.41
C SER A 292 13.74 12.98 22.30
N ASN A 293 13.81 13.66 23.45
CA ASN A 293 14.36 15.01 23.60
C ASN A 293 15.89 14.95 23.82
N GLN A 294 16.68 14.82 22.74
CA GLN A 294 18.14 14.66 22.78
C GLN A 294 18.91 15.99 22.70
N SER A 295 18.67 16.90 23.66
CA SER A 295 19.36 18.21 23.72
C SER A 295 20.89 18.11 23.93
N GLY A 296 21.38 16.94 24.37
CA GLY A 296 22.81 16.66 24.52
C GLY A 296 23.61 16.81 23.21
N ILE A 297 22.94 16.66 22.06
CA ILE A 297 23.56 16.90 20.75
C ILE A 297 23.87 18.38 20.55
N ASN A 298 22.88 19.27 20.71
CA ASN A 298 23.09 20.70 20.54
C ASN A 298 24.01 21.28 21.64
N ARG A 299 24.02 20.65 22.83
CA ARG A 299 24.94 20.98 23.93
C ARG A 299 26.37 20.44 23.76
N GLY A 300 26.67 19.71 22.68
CA GLY A 300 27.99 19.12 22.42
C GLY A 300 28.40 18.02 23.41
N LYS A 301 27.45 17.42 24.14
CA LYS A 301 27.68 16.35 25.11
C LYS A 301 27.66 14.95 24.47
N ILE A 302 26.91 14.80 23.38
CA ILE A 302 26.77 13.54 22.63
C ILE A 302 26.75 13.88 21.14
N THR A 303 27.30 13.02 20.29
CA THR A 303 27.25 13.17 18.82
C THR A 303 26.11 12.34 18.19
N LEU A 304 25.67 12.71 16.99
CA LEU A 304 24.72 11.91 16.22
C LEU A 304 25.23 10.48 15.95
N THR A 305 26.53 10.30 15.76
CA THR A 305 27.14 8.99 15.56
C THR A 305 27.02 8.12 16.81
N GLN A 306 27.21 8.70 18.00
CA GLN A 306 27.01 7.98 19.27
C GLN A 306 25.55 7.58 19.46
N ILE A 307 24.60 8.49 19.20
CA ILE A 307 23.16 8.17 19.25
C ILE A 307 22.80 7.04 18.28
N ARG A 308 23.30 7.06 17.04
CA ARG A 308 23.07 5.97 16.08
C ARG A 308 23.61 4.63 16.56
N ARG A 309 24.78 4.61 17.23
CA ARG A 309 25.33 3.38 17.82
C ARG A 309 24.46 2.86 18.98
N ILE A 310 23.96 3.75 19.82
CA ILE A 310 23.04 3.41 20.91
C ILE A 310 21.75 2.80 20.35
N HIS A 311 21.14 3.44 19.34
CA HIS A 311 19.94 2.92 18.69
C HIS A 311 20.22 1.58 18.00
N GLY A 312 21.35 1.43 17.32
CA GLY A 312 21.73 0.14 16.70
C GLY A 312 21.89 -0.99 17.72
N ARG A 313 22.42 -0.71 18.92
CA ARG A 313 22.46 -1.71 20.01
C ARG A 313 21.06 -2.02 20.54
N MET A 314 20.23 -0.99 20.75
CA MET A 314 18.84 -1.16 21.18
C MET A 314 18.06 -2.02 20.19
N ASP A 315 18.15 -1.73 18.90
CA ASP A 315 17.54 -2.53 17.82
C ASP A 315 18.06 -3.97 17.83
N ALA A 316 19.36 -4.19 18.04
CA ALA A 316 19.93 -5.53 18.13
C ALA A 316 19.42 -6.33 19.33
N LEU A 317 19.18 -5.68 20.47
CA LEU A 317 18.58 -6.31 21.64
C LEU A 317 17.12 -6.67 21.40
N PHE A 318 16.35 -5.75 20.81
CA PHE A 318 14.93 -5.95 20.51
C PHE A 318 14.69 -7.00 19.41
N ALA A 319 15.55 -7.03 18.39
CA ALA A 319 15.45 -7.97 17.28
C ALA A 319 15.62 -9.44 17.72
N ARG A 320 16.37 -9.70 18.81
CA ARG A 320 16.49 -11.06 19.40
C ARG A 320 15.14 -11.61 19.88
N GLU A 321 14.27 -10.71 20.32
CA GLU A 321 12.90 -11.01 20.74
C GLU A 321 11.88 -10.81 19.61
N GLY A 322 12.36 -10.61 18.38
CA GLY A 322 11.54 -10.34 17.20
C GLY A 322 10.84 -8.99 17.22
N VAL A 323 11.22 -8.06 18.10
CA VAL A 323 10.66 -6.71 18.18
C VAL A 323 11.44 -5.77 17.27
N ARG A 324 10.72 -4.85 16.61
CA ARG A 324 11.30 -3.84 15.72
C ARG A 324 10.80 -2.44 16.11
N ILE A 325 11.72 -1.48 16.20
CA ILE A 325 11.38 -0.05 16.19
C ILE A 325 11.27 0.39 14.74
N GLU A 326 10.15 1.00 14.38
CA GLU A 326 9.92 1.46 13.00
C GLU A 326 10.71 2.73 12.70
N GLU A 327 10.72 3.69 13.62
CA GLU A 327 11.51 4.91 13.50
C GLU A 327 11.86 5.54 14.87
N TYR A 328 13.00 6.23 14.90
CA TYR A 328 13.45 7.07 16.02
C TYR A 328 13.31 8.55 15.63
N ALA A 329 12.34 9.26 16.21
CA ALA A 329 12.20 10.71 16.04
C ALA A 329 12.89 11.45 17.19
N LEU A 330 13.79 12.36 16.86
CA LEU A 330 14.64 13.05 17.82
C LEU A 330 14.50 14.56 17.69
N CYS A 331 14.42 15.24 18.84
CA CYS A 331 14.52 16.69 18.90
C CYS A 331 15.84 17.10 19.59
N PHE A 332 16.66 17.90 18.91
CA PHE A 332 17.99 18.29 19.40
C PHE A 332 18.00 19.62 20.15
N HIS A 333 16.89 20.37 20.12
CA HIS A 333 16.82 21.74 20.66
C HIS A 333 16.87 21.78 22.20
N HIS A 334 17.43 22.86 22.71
CA HIS A 334 17.43 23.24 24.12
C HIS A 334 16.00 23.47 24.64
N PRO A 335 15.72 23.26 25.94
CA PRO A 335 14.45 23.67 26.55
C PRO A 335 14.05 25.13 26.31
N ASP A 336 15.03 26.04 26.19
CA ASP A 336 14.80 27.48 26.02
C ASP A 336 14.58 27.89 24.55
N GLU A 337 14.85 26.98 23.60
CA GLU A 337 14.64 27.22 22.18
C GLU A 337 13.18 26.97 21.82
N LYS A 338 12.55 27.92 21.11
CA LYS A 338 11.19 27.75 20.57
C LYS A 338 11.23 26.79 19.39
N CYS A 339 10.81 25.55 19.61
CA CYS A 339 10.65 24.57 18.54
C CYS A 339 9.39 23.73 18.74
N ASP A 340 8.81 23.28 17.62
CA ASP A 340 7.60 22.46 17.65
C ASP A 340 7.88 20.97 17.90
N CYS A 341 9.14 20.52 17.77
CA CYS A 341 9.50 19.11 17.95
C CYS A 341 9.63 18.67 19.41
N ARG A 342 10.07 19.56 20.30
CA ARG A 342 10.46 19.16 21.65
C ARG A 342 9.21 18.85 22.47
N LYS A 343 9.13 17.65 23.05
CA LYS A 343 8.06 17.31 24.00
C LYS A 343 8.08 18.35 25.14
N PRO A 344 6.95 18.98 25.50
CA PRO A 344 5.57 18.49 25.32
C PRO A 344 4.86 18.88 24.02
N ASN A 345 5.54 19.39 22.99
CA ASN A 345 4.92 19.65 21.70
C ASN A 345 4.71 18.35 20.90
N PRO A 346 3.61 18.21 20.15
CA PRO A 346 3.20 16.93 19.55
C PRO A 346 3.83 16.63 18.19
N LYS A 347 4.66 17.51 17.63
CA LYS A 347 5.08 17.43 16.22
C LYS A 347 5.71 16.09 15.84
N MET A 348 6.59 15.53 16.66
CA MET A 348 7.21 14.22 16.35
C MET A 348 6.16 13.11 16.22
N ILE A 349 5.13 13.11 17.07
CA ILE A 349 4.03 12.13 17.02
C ILE A 349 3.18 12.35 15.75
N LEU A 350 2.84 13.60 15.45
CA LEU A 350 2.01 13.96 14.30
C LEU A 350 2.71 13.66 12.96
N ASP A 351 4.00 13.95 12.85
CA ASP A 351 4.80 13.67 11.66
C ASP A 351 4.87 12.15 11.40
N LEU A 352 5.12 11.35 12.45
CA LEU A 352 5.10 9.89 12.35
C LEU A 352 3.71 9.36 11.98
N ALA A 353 2.64 9.88 12.61
CA ALA A 353 1.28 9.45 12.31
C ALA A 353 0.89 9.73 10.86
N GLY A 354 1.23 10.89 10.33
CA GLY A 354 1.00 11.24 8.93
C GLY A 354 1.82 10.38 7.96
N THR A 355 3.10 10.15 8.27
CA THR A 355 4.01 9.37 7.43
C THR A 355 3.62 7.90 7.33
N TYR A 356 3.20 7.30 8.46
CA TYR A 356 2.93 5.86 8.55
C TYR A 356 1.45 5.50 8.53
N GLY A 357 0.55 6.48 8.42
CA GLY A 357 -0.90 6.27 8.41
C GLY A 357 -1.41 5.70 9.73
N LEU A 358 -0.95 6.25 10.86
CA LEU A 358 -1.27 5.76 12.20
C LEU A 358 -2.59 6.37 12.69
N SER A 359 -3.43 5.58 13.35
CA SER A 359 -4.58 6.10 14.11
C SER A 359 -4.12 6.54 15.49
N LEU A 360 -4.08 7.85 15.72
CA LEU A 360 -3.73 8.41 17.02
C LEU A 360 -4.74 7.99 18.10
N LYS A 361 -6.03 7.92 17.77
CA LYS A 361 -7.08 7.46 18.67
C LYS A 361 -6.85 6.03 19.18
N ASP A 362 -6.27 5.16 18.36
CA ASP A 362 -6.00 3.76 18.74
C ASP A 362 -4.54 3.57 19.22
N SER A 363 -3.76 4.65 19.27
CA SER A 363 -2.35 4.67 19.66
C SER A 363 -2.14 5.19 21.08
N ALA A 364 -0.97 4.89 21.63
CA ALA A 364 -0.57 5.28 22.96
C ALA A 364 0.72 6.12 22.96
N MET A 365 0.83 7.08 23.87
CA MET A 365 2.10 7.71 24.23
C MET A 365 2.50 7.32 25.64
N VAL A 366 3.69 6.77 25.81
CA VAL A 366 4.19 6.27 27.10
C VAL A 366 5.57 6.84 27.37
N GLY A 367 5.74 7.42 28.56
CA GLY A 367 7.00 8.01 28.98
C GLY A 367 7.08 8.14 30.49
N ASP A 368 8.27 8.47 31.00
CA ASP A 368 8.53 8.67 32.43
C ASP A 368 8.35 10.14 32.85
N LYS A 369 8.16 11.07 31.91
CA LYS A 369 8.02 12.51 32.21
C LYS A 369 6.63 13.00 31.86
N VAL A 370 6.13 13.98 32.63
CA VAL A 370 4.82 14.61 32.37
C VAL A 370 4.78 15.22 30.96
N THR A 371 5.92 15.69 30.45
CA THR A 371 6.05 16.21 29.10
C THR A 371 5.71 15.20 28.00
N ASP A 372 5.93 13.91 28.26
CA ASP A 372 5.63 12.82 27.31
C ASP A 372 4.12 12.64 27.21
N VAL A 373 3.47 12.53 28.35
CA VAL A 373 2.01 12.44 28.46
C VAL A 373 1.34 13.65 27.80
N GLU A 374 1.83 14.86 28.06
CA GLU A 374 1.31 16.07 27.44
C GLU A 374 1.46 16.08 25.91
N ALA A 375 2.59 15.58 25.38
CA ALA A 375 2.77 15.46 23.94
C ALA A 375 1.75 14.49 23.33
N GLY A 376 1.50 13.35 23.99
CA GLY A 376 0.48 12.37 23.57
C GLY A 376 -0.93 12.96 23.57
N LEU A 377 -1.31 13.64 24.66
CA LEU A 377 -2.62 14.29 24.77
C LEU A 377 -2.82 15.36 23.69
N LYS A 378 -1.81 16.21 23.45
CA LYS A 378 -1.88 17.25 22.40
C LYS A 378 -1.90 16.67 20.99
N ALA A 379 -1.28 15.50 20.78
CA ALA A 379 -1.36 14.80 19.50
C ALA A 379 -2.73 14.14 19.28
N GLY A 380 -3.49 13.88 20.35
CA GLY A 380 -4.75 13.15 20.29
C GLY A 380 -4.57 11.63 20.39
N CYS A 381 -3.53 11.17 21.07
CA CYS A 381 -3.38 9.75 21.44
C CYS A 381 -4.57 9.33 22.31
N GLY A 382 -5.23 8.22 21.97
CA GLY A 382 -6.36 7.72 22.78
C GLY A 382 -5.93 7.16 24.14
N HIS A 383 -4.65 6.79 24.26
CA HIS A 383 -4.06 6.34 25.51
C HIS A 383 -2.79 7.13 25.82
N VAL A 384 -2.58 7.43 27.09
CA VAL A 384 -1.32 7.97 27.60
C VAL A 384 -0.98 7.30 28.92
N ALA A 385 0.30 7.16 29.25
CA ALA A 385 0.74 6.60 30.52
C ALA A 385 2.02 7.27 31.01
N LEU A 386 2.04 7.60 32.30
CA LEU A 386 3.24 8.03 33.02
C LEU A 386 3.87 6.81 33.71
N LEU A 387 5.16 6.59 33.49
CA LEU A 387 5.92 5.52 34.14
C LEU A 387 6.75 6.06 35.31
N LEU A 388 6.84 5.28 36.38
CA LEU A 388 7.68 5.59 37.56
C LEU A 388 9.08 4.96 37.48
N SER A 389 9.47 4.46 36.30
CA SER A 389 10.77 3.82 36.06
C SER A 389 11.93 4.81 35.82
N GLY A 390 11.63 6.10 35.63
CA GLY A 390 12.62 7.16 35.47
C GLY A 390 13.19 7.67 36.79
N ASN A 391 14.38 8.29 36.75
CA ASN A 391 15.11 8.77 37.93
C ASN A 391 14.37 9.86 38.73
N GLU A 392 13.42 10.56 38.11
CA GLU A 392 12.70 11.70 38.69
C GLU A 392 11.24 11.37 39.06
N ALA A 393 10.89 10.08 39.26
CA ALA A 393 9.51 9.63 39.47
C ALA A 393 8.72 10.46 40.50
N ASP A 394 9.29 10.72 41.69
CA ASP A 394 8.63 11.52 42.74
C ASP A 394 8.37 12.97 42.30
N GLN A 395 9.30 13.55 41.54
CA GLN A 395 9.15 14.90 41.02
C GLN A 395 8.10 14.94 39.89
N GLN A 396 8.08 13.92 39.03
CA GLN A 396 7.09 13.83 37.95
C GLN A 396 5.68 13.60 38.51
N LEU A 397 5.53 12.83 39.60
CA LEU A 397 4.28 12.71 40.34
C LEU A 397 3.81 14.06 40.92
N LYS A 398 4.72 14.85 41.49
CA LYS A 398 4.40 16.22 41.95
C LYS A 398 4.01 17.14 40.79
N ASN A 399 4.73 17.06 39.67
CA ASN A 399 4.47 17.85 38.47
C ASN A 399 3.13 17.49 37.81
N LEU A 400 2.71 16.23 37.92
CA LEU A 400 1.41 15.76 37.45
C LEU A 400 0.28 16.44 38.23
N GLY A 401 0.48 16.69 39.53
CA GLY A 401 -0.48 17.36 40.40
C GLY A 401 -1.81 16.62 40.49
N GLU A 402 -2.92 17.36 40.63
CA GLU A 402 -4.28 16.80 40.73
C GLU A 402 -4.92 16.50 39.36
N ARG A 403 -4.16 16.47 38.24
CA ARG A 403 -4.72 16.26 36.90
C ARG A 403 -5.49 14.92 36.85
N PRO A 404 -6.83 14.93 36.84
CA PRO A 404 -7.60 13.70 36.98
C PRO A 404 -7.47 12.87 35.70
N GLY A 405 -7.21 11.56 35.85
CA GLY A 405 -7.37 10.61 34.76
C GLY A 405 -6.12 10.33 33.90
N ILE A 406 -4.92 10.79 34.28
CA ILE A 406 -3.67 10.29 33.68
C ILE A 406 -3.26 9.00 34.41
N PRO A 407 -3.25 7.83 33.74
CA PRO A 407 -2.81 6.59 34.34
C PRO A 407 -1.32 6.61 34.68
N VAL A 408 -0.97 6.15 35.89
CA VAL A 408 0.40 6.02 36.37
C VAL A 408 0.71 4.55 36.60
N PHE A 409 1.86 4.09 36.13
CA PHE A 409 2.32 2.71 36.26
C PHE A 409 3.76 2.67 36.76
N LYS A 410 4.13 1.59 37.44
CA LYS A 410 5.49 1.37 37.92
C LYS A 410 6.50 1.34 36.76
N ASP A 411 6.18 0.61 35.70
CA ASP A 411 7.04 0.39 34.55
C ASP A 411 6.22 0.07 33.28
N LEU A 412 6.93 -0.05 32.15
CA LEU A 412 6.32 -0.30 30.84
C LEU A 412 5.58 -1.65 30.79
N ASN A 413 6.04 -2.66 31.55
CA ASN A 413 5.48 -3.99 31.53
C ASN A 413 4.15 -4.07 32.29
N GLU A 414 4.03 -3.34 33.40
CA GLU A 414 2.77 -3.19 34.11
C GLU A 414 1.72 -2.51 33.21
N TRP A 415 2.09 -1.40 32.57
CA TRP A 415 1.22 -0.72 31.62
C TRP A 415 0.80 -1.63 30.46
N ALA A 416 1.76 -2.30 29.80
CA ALA A 416 1.46 -3.20 28.68
C ALA A 416 0.51 -4.33 29.08
N THR A 417 0.65 -4.86 30.31
CA THR A 417 -0.24 -5.89 30.85
C THR A 417 -1.65 -5.36 31.08
N ALA A 418 -1.79 -4.13 31.58
CA ALA A 418 -3.10 -3.48 31.75
C ALA A 418 -3.76 -3.17 30.40
N GLN A 419 -3.00 -2.65 29.44
CA GLN A 419 -3.47 -2.29 28.11
C GLN A 419 -4.04 -3.50 27.36
N VAL A 420 -3.27 -4.60 27.26
CA VAL A 420 -3.72 -5.81 26.55
C VAL A 420 -4.94 -6.46 27.22
N ARG A 421 -5.06 -6.38 28.56
CA ARG A 421 -6.25 -6.86 29.28
C ARG A 421 -7.49 -6.02 29.01
N PHE A 422 -7.34 -4.71 28.90
CA PHE A 422 -8.44 -3.81 28.54
C PHE A 422 -8.98 -4.14 27.16
N GLU A 423 -8.09 -4.38 26.20
CA GLU A 423 -8.44 -4.71 24.81
C GLU A 423 -9.08 -6.08 24.66
N SER A 424 -8.71 -7.06 25.49
CA SER A 424 -9.33 -8.40 25.45
C SER A 424 -10.79 -8.41 25.94
N LYS A 425 -11.27 -7.31 26.53
CA LYS A 425 -12.63 -7.16 27.07
C LYS A 425 -13.53 -6.21 26.27
N ALA A 426 -12.94 -5.44 25.36
CA ALA A 426 -13.64 -4.53 24.45
C ALA A 426 -13.94 -5.25 23.14
#